data_AF-A0A368L1I6-F1
#
_entry.id   AF-A0A368L1I6-F1
#
_cell.length_a   1.000
_cell.length_b   1.000
_cell.length_c   1.000
_cell.angle_alpha   90.00
_cell.angle_beta   90.00
_cell.angle_gamma   90.00
#
_symmetry.space_group_name_H-M   'P 1'
#
loop_
_entity.id
_entity.type
_entity.pdbx_description
1 polymer ?
#
loop_
_entity_poly.entity_id
_entity_poly.type
_entity_poly.pdbx_seq_one_letter_code
_entity_poly.pdbx_strand_id
1 'polypeptide(L)'
;MGMTSHEDRFARLLRWYPKQWRTRHGDVALSTMLDAADGEGRDTPTAAESWAAAAHGLGMRLDLRLARWCSWGALLISAALSVVLIGFLSQTYDALGQDIAAWAIPVSMATAAPTLLTVAIVSLLRHVGAMTAPHALGALVAGLTAIAFAALEGAAFSIGFDAADAGVPAGWFGDNWLTFLAGGIVFAAAAVAVPLYALMSSGRLHPALAVGLSFVCGLLIAPLLAGFTATPYACAFGAVALLLACLVTQRRGRRAKARQA
;
A
#
# COMPACT_ATOMS: atom_id res chain seq x y z
N MET A 1 28.59 22.88 -19.94
CA MET A 1 27.46 23.17 -20.85
C MET A 1 26.21 23.27 -19.99
N GLY A 2 25.55 24.42 -19.97
CA GLY A 2 24.27 24.56 -19.27
C GLY A 2 23.18 23.84 -20.07
N MET A 3 22.34 23.06 -19.39
CA MET A 3 21.18 22.41 -20.01
C MET A 3 20.24 23.47 -20.58
N THR A 4 19.64 23.19 -21.74
CA THR A 4 18.65 24.11 -22.31
C THR A 4 17.33 24.02 -21.52
N SER A 5 16.52 25.08 -21.55
CA SER A 5 15.25 25.10 -20.80
C SER A 5 14.28 23.98 -21.21
N HIS A 6 14.41 23.45 -22.43
CA HIS A 6 13.65 22.32 -22.97
C HIS A 6 14.17 21.00 -22.36
N GLU A 7 15.48 20.73 -22.46
CA GLU A 7 16.14 19.56 -21.83
C GLU A 7 15.85 19.45 -20.33
N ASP A 8 15.88 20.58 -19.61
CA ASP A 8 15.57 20.65 -18.19
C ASP A 8 14.17 20.11 -17.85
N ARG A 9 13.17 20.33 -18.72
CA ARG A 9 11.80 19.86 -18.46
C ARG A 9 11.70 18.35 -18.54
N PHE A 10 12.35 17.74 -19.53
CA PHE A 10 12.38 16.28 -19.69
C PHE A 10 13.26 15.62 -18.63
N ALA A 11 14.40 16.22 -18.28
CA ALA A 11 15.27 15.74 -17.20
C ALA A 11 14.56 15.71 -15.84
N ARG A 12 13.59 16.61 -15.58
CA ARG A 12 12.77 16.56 -14.35
C ARG A 12 11.95 15.28 -14.24
N LEU A 13 11.50 14.69 -15.35
CA LEU A 13 10.75 13.43 -15.33
C LEU A 13 11.59 12.26 -14.78
N LEU A 14 12.91 12.30 -15.00
CA LEU A 14 13.79 11.26 -14.50
C LEU A 14 13.83 11.23 -12.96
N ARG A 15 13.49 12.31 -12.26
CA ARG A 15 13.54 12.38 -10.77
C ARG A 15 12.66 11.33 -10.09
N TRP A 16 11.59 10.88 -10.76
CA TRP A 16 10.74 9.79 -10.28
C TRP A 16 11.51 8.46 -10.13
N TYR A 17 12.51 8.24 -11.00
CA TYR A 17 13.30 7.01 -11.03
C TYR A 17 14.35 6.94 -9.89
N PRO A 18 14.67 5.73 -9.40
CA PRO A 18 15.74 5.51 -8.44
C PRO A 18 17.09 6.06 -8.91
N LYS A 19 17.93 6.55 -7.99
CA LYS A 19 19.25 7.13 -8.32
C LYS A 19 20.10 6.18 -9.16
N GLN A 20 20.17 4.91 -8.78
CA GLN A 20 20.96 3.90 -9.51
C GLN A 20 20.49 3.70 -10.96
N TRP A 21 19.17 3.74 -11.18
CA TRP A 21 18.61 3.62 -12.52
C TRP A 21 18.94 4.87 -13.36
N ARG A 22 18.77 6.06 -12.78
CA ARG A 22 19.13 7.32 -13.44
C ARG A 22 20.59 7.37 -13.86
N THR A 23 21.52 6.95 -13.00
CA THR A 23 22.95 6.94 -13.34
C THR A 23 23.28 5.98 -14.48
N ARG A 24 22.54 4.89 -14.64
CA ARG A 24 22.83 3.86 -15.67
C ARG A 24 22.10 4.09 -16.99
N HIS A 25 20.90 4.65 -16.94
CA HIS A 25 19.99 4.72 -18.09
C HIS A 25 19.47 6.13 -18.37
N GLY A 26 19.74 7.11 -17.50
CA GLY A 26 19.15 8.44 -17.56
C GLY A 26 19.48 9.18 -18.85
N ASP A 27 20.75 9.15 -19.28
CA ASP A 27 21.21 9.88 -20.48
C ASP A 27 20.56 9.32 -21.75
N VAL A 28 20.53 7.99 -21.88
CA VAL A 28 19.88 7.31 -23.02
C VAL A 28 18.38 7.58 -23.01
N ALA A 29 17.72 7.44 -21.87
CA ALA A 29 16.28 7.68 -21.76
C ALA A 29 15.92 9.15 -22.06
N LEU A 30 16.75 10.10 -21.61
CA LEU A 30 16.55 11.52 -21.90
C LEU A 30 16.71 11.79 -23.39
N SER A 31 17.77 11.26 -24.03
CA SER A 31 17.97 11.38 -25.48
C SER A 31 16.76 10.85 -26.25
N THR A 32 16.29 9.64 -25.93
CA THR A 32 15.13 9.05 -26.61
C THR A 32 13.86 9.89 -26.43
N MET A 33 13.64 10.49 -25.26
CA MET A 33 12.49 11.38 -25.05
C MET A 33 12.60 12.67 -25.86
N LEU A 34 13.80 13.25 -25.98
CA LEU A 34 14.05 14.45 -26.78
C LEU A 34 13.94 14.15 -28.28
N ASP A 35 14.52 13.05 -28.76
CA ASP A 35 14.42 12.62 -30.16
C ASP A 35 12.95 12.43 -30.58
N ALA A 36 12.13 11.85 -29.70
CA ALA A 36 10.69 11.69 -29.94
C ALA A 36 9.94 13.03 -29.92
N ALA A 37 10.29 13.94 -28.99
CA ALA A 37 9.67 15.25 -28.90
C ALA A 37 10.02 16.15 -30.10
N ASP A 38 11.28 16.12 -30.54
CA ASP A 38 11.78 16.84 -31.72
C ASP A 38 11.09 16.34 -33.01
N GLY A 39 10.91 15.03 -33.14
CA GLY A 39 10.16 14.43 -34.26
C GLY A 39 8.69 14.87 -34.33
N GLU A 40 8.10 15.26 -33.20
CA GLU A 40 6.73 15.79 -33.11
C GLU A 40 6.68 17.32 -33.01
N GLY A 41 7.83 18.01 -33.07
CA GLY A 41 7.93 19.47 -32.95
C GLY A 41 7.49 20.01 -31.60
N ARG A 42 7.69 19.25 -30.51
CA ARG A 42 7.25 19.59 -29.15
C ARG A 42 8.42 20.01 -28.27
N ASP A 43 8.23 21.10 -27.52
CA ASP A 43 9.21 21.61 -26.54
C ASP A 43 8.90 21.24 -25.07
N THR A 44 7.81 20.49 -24.84
CA THR A 44 7.36 20.13 -23.50
C THR A 44 6.86 18.69 -23.41
N PRO A 45 7.08 18.02 -22.26
CA PRO A 45 6.51 16.70 -22.04
C PRO A 45 4.99 16.78 -21.90
N THR A 46 4.30 15.81 -22.47
CA THR A 46 2.87 15.65 -22.33
C THR A 46 2.49 15.19 -20.92
N ALA A 47 1.23 15.37 -20.55
CA ALA A 47 0.70 14.85 -19.28
C ALA A 47 0.79 13.32 -19.21
N ALA A 48 0.57 12.63 -20.35
CA ALA A 48 0.68 11.18 -20.43
C ALA A 48 2.12 10.69 -20.21
N GLU A 49 3.10 11.33 -20.84
CA GLU A 49 4.53 11.03 -20.63
C GLU A 49 4.94 11.28 -19.18
N SER A 50 4.49 12.39 -18.60
CA SER A 50 4.75 12.75 -17.21
C SER A 50 4.18 11.71 -16.23
N TRP A 51 2.95 11.28 -16.46
CA TRP A 51 2.29 10.25 -15.66
C TRP A 51 2.94 8.88 -15.83
N ALA A 52 3.27 8.48 -17.06
CA ALA A 52 3.97 7.23 -17.33
C ALA A 52 5.34 7.21 -16.62
N ALA A 53 6.11 8.30 -16.69
CA ALA A 53 7.38 8.43 -16.01
C ALA A 53 7.23 8.34 -14.48
N ALA A 54 6.23 9.01 -13.92
CA ALA A 54 5.93 8.94 -12.48
C ALA A 54 5.53 7.52 -12.06
N ALA A 55 4.59 6.90 -12.77
CA ALA A 55 4.10 5.57 -12.47
C ALA A 55 5.21 4.52 -12.55
N HIS A 56 6.00 4.53 -13.63
CA HIS A 56 7.12 3.60 -13.78
C HIS A 56 8.24 3.87 -12.76
N GLY A 57 8.63 5.13 -12.56
CA GLY A 57 9.67 5.51 -11.61
C GLY A 57 9.33 5.11 -10.17
N LEU A 58 8.09 5.37 -9.73
CA LEU A 58 7.58 4.93 -8.43
C LEU A 58 7.44 3.40 -8.36
N GLY A 59 6.94 2.78 -9.43
CA GLY A 59 6.82 1.32 -9.51
C GLY A 59 8.15 0.59 -9.41
N MET A 60 9.25 1.20 -9.86
CA MET A 60 10.61 0.66 -9.68
C MET A 60 11.11 0.71 -8.23
N ARG A 61 10.51 1.54 -7.38
CA ARG A 61 10.80 1.62 -5.94
C ARG A 61 10.05 0.56 -5.14
N LEU A 62 8.98 0.01 -5.72
CA LEU A 62 8.21 -1.12 -5.18
C LEU A 62 8.95 -2.43 -5.45
N ASP A 63 10.04 -2.65 -4.72
CA ASP A 63 10.94 -3.78 -4.90
C ASP A 63 10.93 -4.76 -3.72
N LEU A 64 11.65 -5.87 -3.87
CA LEU A 64 11.79 -6.90 -2.83
C LEU A 64 12.45 -6.37 -1.56
N ARG A 65 13.29 -5.34 -1.68
CA ARG A 65 13.99 -4.76 -0.53
C ARG A 65 12.99 -3.99 0.32
N LEU A 66 12.17 -3.14 -0.29
CA LEU A 66 11.09 -2.42 0.38
C LEU A 66 10.11 -3.39 1.02
N ALA A 67 9.66 -4.41 0.27
CA ALA A 67 8.73 -5.42 0.78
C ALA A 67 9.23 -6.07 2.08
N ARG A 68 10.51 -6.46 2.10
CA ARG A 68 11.14 -7.08 3.27
C ARG A 68 11.29 -6.11 4.45
N TRP A 69 11.70 -4.87 4.22
CA TRP A 69 11.85 -3.89 5.31
C TRP A 69 10.51 -3.52 5.92
N CYS A 70 9.47 -3.32 5.08
CA CYS A 70 8.11 -3.11 5.56
C CYS A 70 7.59 -4.33 6.33
N SER A 71 7.89 -5.55 5.88
CA SER A 71 7.49 -6.77 6.63
C SER A 71 8.18 -6.85 7.99
N TRP A 72 9.47 -6.55 8.09
CA TRP A 72 10.17 -6.47 9.38
C TRP A 72 9.60 -5.37 10.28
N GLY A 73 9.37 -4.18 9.74
CA GLY A 73 8.74 -3.09 10.49
C GLY A 73 7.35 -3.47 11.00
N ALA A 74 6.52 -4.09 10.16
CA ALA A 74 5.20 -4.56 10.55
C ALA A 74 5.29 -5.58 11.70
N LEU A 75 6.24 -6.52 11.62
CA LEU A 75 6.46 -7.52 12.67
C LEU A 75 6.87 -6.88 14.00
N LEU A 76 7.82 -5.95 13.98
CA LEU A 76 8.31 -5.26 15.17
C LEU A 76 7.20 -4.41 15.83
N ILE A 77 6.47 -3.65 15.02
CA ILE A 77 5.33 -2.84 15.51
C ILE A 77 4.25 -3.75 16.07
N SER A 78 3.91 -4.83 15.38
CA SER A 78 2.91 -5.80 15.85
C SER A 78 3.32 -6.43 17.17
N ALA A 79 4.59 -6.83 17.32
CA ALA A 79 5.11 -7.39 18.56
C ALA A 79 5.06 -6.37 19.72
N ALA A 80 5.43 -5.12 19.47
CA ALA A 80 5.32 -4.05 20.47
C ALA A 80 3.88 -3.81 20.90
N LEU A 81 2.94 -3.71 19.94
CA LEU A 81 1.51 -3.55 20.22
C LEU A 81 0.94 -4.77 20.97
N SER A 82 1.35 -5.99 20.66
CA SER A 82 0.94 -7.19 21.41
C SER A 82 1.40 -7.15 22.86
N VAL A 83 2.64 -6.70 23.13
CA VAL A 83 3.15 -6.57 24.51
C VAL A 83 2.33 -5.54 25.27
N VAL A 84 2.00 -4.41 24.65
CA VAL A 84 1.11 -3.40 25.24
C VAL A 84 -0.25 -3.99 25.56
N LEU A 85 -0.87 -4.68 24.59
CA LEU A 85 -2.21 -5.25 24.72
C LEU A 85 -2.30 -6.31 25.82
N ILE A 86 -1.29 -7.18 25.98
CA ILE A 86 -1.30 -8.26 26.96
C ILE A 86 -0.86 -7.79 28.35
N GLY A 87 0.25 -7.04 28.41
CA GLY A 87 0.99 -6.84 29.65
C GLY A 87 0.86 -5.46 30.25
N PHE A 88 0.44 -4.46 29.45
CA PHE A 88 0.52 -3.05 29.84
C PHE A 88 -0.74 -2.24 29.52
N LEU A 89 -1.86 -2.91 29.22
CA LEU A 89 -3.04 -2.21 28.72
C LEU A 89 -3.58 -1.23 29.76
N SER A 90 -3.80 -1.67 31.00
CA SER A 90 -4.28 -0.79 32.08
C SER A 90 -3.33 0.38 32.35
N GLN A 91 -2.02 0.12 32.40
CA GLN A 91 -1.01 1.16 32.58
C GLN A 91 -0.99 2.15 31.40
N THR A 92 -1.29 1.68 30.19
CA THR A 92 -1.39 2.53 29.00
C THR A 92 -2.61 3.45 29.08
N TYR A 93 -3.75 2.92 29.52
CA TYR A 93 -4.94 3.73 29.81
C TYR A 93 -4.68 4.77 30.91
N ASP A 94 -4.01 4.38 31.99
CA ASP A 94 -3.65 5.31 33.07
C ASP A 94 -2.69 6.40 32.61
N ALA A 95 -1.72 6.06 31.76
CA ALA A 95 -0.71 7.00 31.26
C ALA A 95 -1.25 7.98 30.21
N LEU A 96 -2.13 7.51 29.32
CA LEU A 96 -2.72 8.35 28.27
C LEU A 96 -3.94 9.13 28.78
N GLY A 97 -4.63 8.63 29.80
CA GLY A 97 -5.97 9.07 30.17
C GLY A 97 -7.03 8.44 29.27
N GLN A 98 -8.22 8.18 29.84
CA GLN A 98 -9.31 7.47 29.17
C GLN A 98 -9.72 8.13 27.84
N ASP A 99 -9.88 9.46 27.83
CA ASP A 99 -10.32 10.20 26.64
C ASP A 99 -9.34 10.09 25.46
N ILE A 100 -8.04 10.05 25.74
CA ILE A 100 -7.02 9.91 24.68
C ILE A 100 -6.89 8.45 24.27
N ALA A 101 -6.86 7.53 25.23
CA ALA A 101 -6.76 6.10 24.98
C ALA A 101 -7.91 5.58 24.11
N ALA A 102 -9.13 6.11 24.32
CA ALA A 102 -10.35 5.72 23.61
C ALA A 102 -10.22 5.76 22.08
N TRP A 103 -9.49 6.73 21.52
CA TRP A 103 -9.28 6.81 20.06
C TRP A 103 -7.84 6.45 19.65
N ALA A 104 -6.84 6.74 20.48
CA ALA A 104 -5.44 6.53 20.11
C ALA A 104 -5.09 5.05 19.98
N ILE A 105 -5.64 4.20 20.86
CA ILE A 105 -5.40 2.75 20.83
C ILE A 105 -5.99 2.15 19.54
N PRO A 106 -7.30 2.28 19.24
CA PRO A 106 -7.88 1.76 17.99
C PRO A 106 -7.17 2.27 16.73
N VAL A 107 -6.85 3.57 16.67
CA VAL A 107 -6.12 4.17 15.53
C VAL A 107 -4.74 3.53 15.37
N SER A 108 -4.00 3.32 16.45
CA SER A 108 -2.67 2.71 16.39
C SER A 108 -2.72 1.27 15.88
N MET A 109 -3.75 0.52 16.27
CA MET A 109 -3.97 -0.87 15.84
C MET A 109 -4.36 -0.94 14.36
N ALA A 110 -5.22 -0.02 13.90
CA ALA A 110 -5.71 0.01 12.53
C ALA A 110 -4.66 0.51 11.50
N THR A 111 -3.67 1.30 11.93
CA THR A 111 -2.80 2.03 10.98
C THR A 111 -1.40 1.45 10.83
N ALA A 112 -0.62 1.36 11.90
CA ALA A 112 0.84 1.27 11.79
C ALA A 112 1.31 -0.03 11.12
N ALA A 113 0.92 -1.19 11.65
CA ALA A 113 1.29 -2.47 11.05
C ALA A 113 0.53 -2.76 9.73
N PRO A 114 -0.78 -2.51 9.61
CA PRO A 114 -1.53 -2.70 8.35
C PRO A 114 -0.98 -1.88 7.17
N THR A 115 -0.51 -0.66 7.41
CA THR A 115 0.12 0.18 6.37
C THR A 115 1.37 -0.50 5.82
N LEU A 116 2.25 -0.97 6.71
CA LEU A 116 3.47 -1.64 6.31
C LEU A 116 3.19 -2.97 5.61
N LEU A 117 2.18 -3.72 6.04
CA LEU A 117 1.75 -4.94 5.35
C LEU A 117 1.24 -4.64 3.94
N THR A 118 0.41 -3.61 3.78
CA THR A 118 -0.11 -3.18 2.47
C THR A 118 1.03 -2.83 1.52
N VAL A 119 1.98 -2.01 1.99
CA VAL A 119 3.18 -1.66 1.21
C VAL A 119 4.01 -2.90 0.87
N ALA A 120 4.15 -3.83 1.83
CA ALA A 120 4.92 -5.04 1.63
C ALA A 120 4.29 -6.00 0.61
N ILE A 121 2.98 -6.23 0.70
CA ILE A 121 2.21 -7.08 -0.21
C ILE A 121 2.33 -6.53 -1.63
N VAL A 122 2.01 -5.24 -1.83
CA VAL A 122 2.03 -4.64 -3.16
C VAL A 122 3.44 -4.59 -3.74
N SER A 123 4.45 -4.27 -2.93
CA SER A 123 5.86 -4.28 -3.37
C SER A 123 6.31 -5.67 -3.78
N LEU A 124 5.92 -6.71 -3.05
CA LEU A 124 6.25 -8.09 -3.40
C LEU A 124 5.55 -8.52 -4.70
N LEU A 125 4.24 -8.28 -4.83
CA LEU A 125 3.47 -8.60 -6.03
C LEU A 125 4.01 -7.89 -7.26
N ARG A 126 4.36 -6.61 -7.12
CA ARG A 126 5.00 -5.83 -8.19
C ARG A 126 6.38 -6.39 -8.56
N HIS A 127 7.19 -6.78 -7.57
CA HIS A 127 8.53 -7.32 -7.78
C HIS A 127 8.51 -8.67 -8.51
N VAL A 128 7.56 -9.55 -8.20
CA VAL A 128 7.41 -10.85 -8.88
C VAL A 128 6.73 -10.74 -10.25
N GLY A 129 6.38 -9.53 -10.69
CA GLY A 129 5.78 -9.27 -11.99
C GLY A 129 4.28 -9.56 -12.07
N ALA A 130 3.60 -9.79 -10.93
CA ALA A 130 2.17 -10.05 -10.89
C ALA A 130 1.32 -8.80 -11.18
N MET A 131 1.89 -7.61 -11.07
CA MET A 131 1.21 -6.34 -11.29
C MET A 131 2.06 -5.37 -12.11
N THR A 132 1.42 -4.58 -12.96
CA THR A 132 2.08 -3.42 -13.58
C THR A 132 2.18 -2.26 -12.57
N ALA A 133 3.02 -1.27 -12.86
CA ALA A 133 3.23 -0.14 -11.94
C ALA A 133 1.95 0.68 -11.65
N PRO A 134 1.10 1.01 -12.65
CA PRO A 134 -0.17 1.69 -12.38
C PRO A 134 -1.12 0.91 -11.46
N HIS A 135 -1.27 -0.41 -11.68
CA HIS A 135 -2.11 -1.25 -10.82
C HIS A 135 -1.57 -1.29 -9.39
N ALA A 136 -0.24 -1.40 -9.22
CA ALA A 136 0.37 -1.40 -7.89
C ALA A 136 0.13 -0.06 -7.15
N LEU A 137 0.28 1.07 -7.84
CA LEU A 137 0.01 2.38 -7.25
C LEU A 137 -1.47 2.56 -6.91
N GLY A 138 -2.39 2.14 -7.79
CA GLY A 138 -3.82 2.16 -7.53
C GLY A 138 -4.20 1.31 -6.32
N ALA A 139 -3.64 0.11 -6.19
CA ALA A 139 -3.86 -0.77 -5.04
C ALA A 139 -3.30 -0.17 -3.73
N LEU A 140 -2.14 0.50 -3.78
CA LEU A 140 -1.59 1.22 -2.63
C LEU A 140 -2.50 2.37 -2.20
N VAL A 141 -2.93 3.22 -3.13
CA VAL A 141 -3.82 4.34 -2.82
C VAL A 141 -5.11 3.82 -2.20
N ALA A 142 -5.77 2.85 -2.84
CA ALA A 142 -6.98 2.24 -2.29
C ALA A 142 -6.76 1.62 -0.91
N GLY A 143 -5.66 0.87 -0.71
CA GLY A 143 -5.36 0.23 0.56
C GLY A 143 -5.05 1.23 1.68
N LEU A 144 -4.29 2.29 1.40
CA LEU A 144 -3.99 3.34 2.37
C LEU A 144 -5.24 4.16 2.72
N THR A 145 -6.12 4.42 1.75
CA THR A 145 -7.42 5.04 2.02
C THR A 145 -8.30 4.13 2.87
N ALA A 146 -8.34 2.83 2.60
CA ALA A 146 -9.07 1.87 3.41
C ALA A 146 -8.57 1.84 4.86
N ILE A 147 -7.25 1.90 5.07
CA ILE A 147 -6.63 1.98 6.40
C ILE A 147 -7.01 3.28 7.12
N ALA A 148 -7.05 4.40 6.42
CA ALA A 148 -7.49 5.67 7.01
C ALA A 148 -8.96 5.57 7.47
N PHE A 149 -9.83 4.96 6.67
CA PHE A 149 -11.21 4.70 7.07
C PHE A 149 -11.31 3.73 8.24
N ALA A 150 -10.51 2.66 8.28
CA ALA A 150 -10.46 1.73 9.41
C ALA A 150 -10.01 2.41 10.70
N ALA A 151 -9.10 3.38 10.63
CA ALA A 151 -8.68 4.17 11.79
C ALA A 151 -9.81 5.07 12.31
N LEU A 152 -10.52 5.74 11.40
CA LEU A 152 -11.69 6.57 11.74
C LEU A 152 -12.83 5.71 12.29
N GLU A 153 -13.07 4.54 11.70
CA GLU A 153 -14.04 3.55 12.13
C GLU A 153 -13.74 3.05 13.55
N GLY A 154 -12.51 2.58 13.82
CA GLY A 154 -12.11 2.15 15.17
C GLY A 154 -12.25 3.25 16.22
N ALA A 155 -11.83 4.48 15.89
CA ALA A 155 -12.00 5.62 16.81
C ALA A 155 -13.47 5.98 17.05
N ALA A 156 -14.28 6.02 15.99
CA ALA A 156 -15.70 6.34 16.08
C ALA A 156 -16.48 5.28 16.86
N PHE A 157 -16.14 4.00 16.66
CA PHE A 157 -16.72 2.89 17.41
C PHE A 157 -16.44 3.04 18.91
N SER A 158 -15.17 3.23 19.29
CA SER A 158 -14.78 3.34 20.69
C SER A 158 -15.42 4.55 21.38
N ILE A 159 -15.40 5.73 20.74
CA ILE A 159 -16.05 6.93 21.29
C ILE A 159 -17.57 6.73 21.44
N GLY A 160 -18.22 6.13 20.43
CA GLY A 160 -19.65 5.85 20.49
C GLY A 160 -20.01 4.81 21.54
N PHE A 161 -19.15 3.82 21.74
CA PHE A 161 -19.29 2.79 22.77
C PHE A 161 -19.20 3.40 24.18
N ASP A 162 -18.17 4.21 24.44
CA ASP A 162 -17.98 4.88 25.74
C ASP A 162 -19.15 5.83 26.06
N ALA A 163 -19.66 6.55 25.05
CA ALA A 163 -20.82 7.41 25.22
C ALA A 163 -22.10 6.61 25.55
N ALA A 164 -22.31 5.47 24.89
CA ALA A 164 -23.42 4.58 25.19
C ALA A 164 -23.33 4.02 26.61
N ASP A 165 -22.14 3.61 27.06
CA ASP A 165 -21.89 3.12 28.42
C ASP A 165 -22.12 4.21 29.48
N ALA A 166 -21.77 5.46 29.18
CA ALA A 166 -22.04 6.61 30.04
C ALA A 166 -23.50 7.12 29.97
N GLY A 167 -24.33 6.57 29.07
CA GLY A 167 -25.72 7.00 28.88
C GLY A 167 -25.86 8.40 28.29
N VAL A 168 -24.86 8.87 27.52
CA VAL A 168 -24.84 10.18 26.88
C VAL A 168 -24.85 10.05 25.34
N PRO A 169 -25.27 11.09 24.60
CA PRO A 169 -25.18 11.06 23.14
C PRO A 169 -23.72 10.94 22.66
N ALA A 170 -23.47 10.06 21.68
CA ALA A 170 -22.15 9.83 21.09
C ALA A 170 -21.59 11.02 20.29
N GLY A 171 -22.46 11.95 19.90
CA GLY A 171 -22.12 13.06 19.03
C GLY A 171 -21.84 12.64 17.59
N TRP A 172 -21.66 13.64 16.72
CA TRP A 172 -21.58 13.41 15.27
C TRP A 172 -20.53 12.37 14.85
N PHE A 173 -19.36 12.36 15.49
CA PHE A 173 -18.28 11.46 15.10
C PHE A 173 -18.61 9.99 15.40
N GLY A 174 -19.09 9.70 16.61
CA GLY A 174 -19.50 8.34 17.00
C GLY A 174 -20.72 7.86 16.20
N ASP A 175 -21.69 8.74 15.95
CA ASP A 175 -22.89 8.42 15.16
C ASP A 175 -22.58 8.06 13.69
N ASN A 176 -21.44 8.50 13.15
CA ASN A 176 -21.02 8.22 11.77
C ASN A 176 -20.16 6.96 11.60
N TRP A 177 -20.04 6.12 12.63
CA TRP A 177 -19.26 4.86 12.58
C TRP A 177 -19.57 4.01 11.33
N LEU A 178 -20.84 3.79 11.01
CA LEU A 178 -21.26 3.00 9.84
C LEU A 178 -20.80 3.60 8.51
N THR A 179 -20.73 4.93 8.41
CA THR A 179 -20.24 5.62 7.21
C THR A 179 -18.75 5.35 7.01
N PHE A 180 -17.97 5.40 8.10
CA PHE A 180 -16.55 5.08 8.03
C PHE A 180 -16.30 3.61 7.69
N LEU A 181 -17.08 2.71 8.29
CA LEU A 181 -17.05 1.28 7.97
C LEU A 181 -17.36 1.02 6.49
N ALA A 182 -18.45 1.59 5.97
CA ALA A 182 -18.86 1.42 4.58
C ALA A 182 -17.79 1.95 3.61
N GLY A 183 -17.23 3.14 3.89
CA GLY A 183 -16.12 3.71 3.12
C GLY A 183 -14.90 2.78 3.13
N GLY A 184 -14.52 2.28 4.31
CA GLY A 184 -13.42 1.33 4.48
C GLY A 184 -13.60 0.05 3.66
N ILE A 185 -14.79 -0.54 3.67
CA ILE A 185 -15.11 -1.75 2.89
C ILE A 185 -14.96 -1.50 1.39
N VAL A 186 -15.46 -0.37 0.87
CA VAL A 186 -15.37 -0.03 -0.56
C VAL A 186 -13.91 0.08 -1.00
N PHE A 187 -13.08 0.81 -0.25
CA PHE A 187 -11.67 0.99 -0.60
C PHE A 187 -10.85 -0.30 -0.38
N ALA A 188 -11.15 -1.07 0.65
CA ALA A 188 -10.51 -2.37 0.89
C ALA A 188 -10.85 -3.37 -0.23
N ALA A 189 -12.11 -3.39 -0.70
CA ALA A 189 -12.53 -4.21 -1.83
C ALA A 189 -11.76 -3.83 -3.10
N ALA A 190 -11.59 -2.53 -3.37
CA ALA A 190 -10.77 -2.05 -4.50
C ALA A 190 -9.29 -2.46 -4.36
N ALA A 191 -8.71 -2.33 -3.16
CA ALA A 191 -7.33 -2.71 -2.87
C ALA A 191 -7.05 -4.21 -3.10
N VAL A 192 -8.03 -5.07 -2.87
CA VAL A 192 -7.97 -6.52 -3.13
C VAL A 192 -8.28 -6.86 -4.59
N ALA A 193 -9.29 -6.22 -5.18
CA ALA A 193 -9.74 -6.49 -6.53
C ALA A 193 -8.66 -6.19 -7.58
N VAL A 194 -7.85 -5.14 -7.38
CA VAL A 194 -6.80 -4.75 -8.34
C VAL A 194 -5.72 -5.83 -8.52
N PRO A 195 -5.09 -6.36 -7.44
CA PRO A 195 -4.21 -7.52 -7.54
C PRO A 195 -4.87 -8.77 -8.12
N LEU A 196 -6.10 -9.09 -7.72
CA LEU A 196 -6.83 -10.25 -8.23
C LEU A 196 -7.09 -10.13 -9.73
N TYR A 197 -7.52 -8.95 -10.18
CA TYR A 197 -7.70 -8.66 -11.59
C TYR A 197 -6.39 -8.83 -12.37
N ALA A 198 -5.27 -8.31 -11.85
CA ALA A 198 -3.97 -8.44 -12.50
C ALA A 198 -3.55 -9.91 -12.65
N LEU A 199 -3.82 -10.74 -11.64
CA LEU A 199 -3.57 -12.18 -11.70
C LEU A 199 -4.52 -12.88 -12.70
N MET A 200 -5.82 -12.58 -12.68
CA MET A 200 -6.81 -13.26 -13.53
C MET A 200 -6.71 -12.86 -15.01
N SER A 201 -6.41 -11.60 -15.29
CA SER A 201 -6.22 -11.07 -16.65
C SER A 201 -4.95 -11.57 -17.33
N SER A 202 -4.00 -12.09 -16.57
CA SER A 202 -2.83 -12.79 -17.13
C SER A 202 -3.17 -14.19 -17.68
N GLY A 203 -4.37 -14.71 -17.40
CA GLY A 203 -4.86 -16.01 -17.86
C GLY A 203 -5.74 -15.93 -19.11
N ARG A 204 -6.51 -16.99 -19.37
CA ARG A 204 -7.44 -17.09 -20.52
C ARG A 204 -8.84 -16.53 -20.25
N LEU A 205 -9.03 -15.84 -19.12
CA LEU A 205 -10.33 -15.31 -18.71
C LEU A 205 -10.69 -14.06 -19.53
N HIS A 206 -11.96 -13.93 -19.92
CA HIS A 206 -12.45 -12.73 -20.59
C HIS A 206 -12.32 -11.51 -19.67
N PRO A 207 -11.85 -10.35 -20.14
CA PRO A 207 -11.57 -9.18 -19.29
C PRO A 207 -12.75 -8.73 -18.43
N ALA A 208 -13.97 -8.72 -18.99
CA ALA A 208 -15.17 -8.33 -18.25
C ALA A 208 -15.49 -9.30 -17.08
N LEU A 209 -15.27 -10.61 -17.28
CA LEU A 209 -15.45 -11.60 -16.22
C LEU A 209 -14.38 -11.47 -15.15
N ALA A 210 -13.13 -11.18 -15.55
CA ALA A 210 -12.04 -10.95 -14.61
C ALA A 210 -12.30 -9.74 -13.71
N VAL A 211 -12.87 -8.65 -14.25
CA VAL A 211 -13.28 -7.47 -13.46
C VAL A 211 -14.44 -7.79 -12.52
N GLY A 212 -15.49 -8.44 -13.02
CA GLY A 212 -16.65 -8.80 -12.20
C GLY A 212 -16.27 -9.72 -11.04
N LEU A 213 -15.50 -10.78 -11.31
CA LEU A 213 -15.05 -11.72 -10.29
C LEU A 213 -14.10 -11.07 -9.28
N SER A 214 -13.14 -10.25 -9.73
CA SER A 214 -12.21 -9.58 -8.82
C SER A 214 -12.93 -8.61 -7.89
N PHE A 215 -13.95 -7.89 -8.38
CA PHE A 215 -14.77 -7.02 -7.56
C PHE A 215 -15.59 -7.78 -6.52
N VAL A 216 -16.27 -8.87 -6.93
CA VAL A 216 -17.04 -9.72 -6.01
C VAL A 216 -16.14 -10.36 -4.96
N CYS A 217 -15.00 -10.93 -5.37
CA CYS A 217 -14.02 -11.47 -4.42
C CYS A 217 -13.50 -10.38 -3.48
N GLY A 218 -13.20 -9.19 -4.00
CA GLY A 218 -12.78 -8.04 -3.18
C GLY A 218 -13.81 -7.69 -2.11
N LEU A 219 -15.09 -7.60 -2.48
CA LEU A 219 -16.18 -7.27 -1.56
C LEU A 219 -16.40 -8.35 -0.49
N LEU A 220 -16.21 -9.63 -0.83
CA LEU A 220 -16.34 -10.74 0.11
C LEU A 220 -15.13 -10.86 1.05
N ILE A 221 -13.92 -10.62 0.54
CA ILE A 221 -12.67 -10.80 1.28
C ILE A 221 -12.36 -9.57 2.15
N ALA A 222 -12.74 -8.37 1.72
CA ALA A 222 -12.38 -7.12 2.42
C ALA A 222 -12.86 -7.08 3.89
N PRO A 223 -14.11 -7.40 4.24
CA PRO A 223 -14.54 -7.42 5.64
C PRO A 223 -13.79 -8.46 6.48
N LEU A 224 -13.49 -9.62 5.88
CA LEU A 224 -12.72 -10.68 6.55
C LEU A 224 -11.29 -10.23 6.85
N LEU A 225 -10.65 -9.57 5.88
CA LEU A 225 -9.31 -9.01 6.07
C LEU A 225 -9.32 -7.88 7.09
N ALA A 226 -10.31 -6.99 7.06
CA ALA A 226 -10.44 -5.90 8.03
C ALA A 226 -10.52 -6.46 9.46
N GLY A 227 -11.42 -7.41 9.71
CA GLY A 227 -11.55 -8.09 11.01
C GLY A 227 -10.29 -8.86 11.41
N PHE A 228 -9.61 -9.52 10.45
CA PHE A 228 -8.35 -10.21 10.73
C PHE A 228 -7.26 -9.21 11.14
N THR A 229 -7.02 -8.16 10.34
CA THR A 229 -5.95 -7.19 10.56
C THR A 229 -6.18 -6.24 11.75
N ALA A 230 -7.38 -6.23 12.33
CA ALA A 230 -7.68 -5.45 13.53
C ALA A 230 -6.84 -5.87 14.76
N THR A 231 -6.21 -7.06 14.71
CA THR A 231 -5.37 -7.53 15.81
C THR A 231 -3.87 -7.46 15.47
N PRO A 232 -2.98 -7.16 16.44
CA PRO A 232 -1.54 -7.14 16.20
C PRO A 232 -1.01 -8.54 15.89
N TYR A 233 -1.62 -9.59 16.43
CA TYR A 233 -1.24 -10.97 16.16
C TYR A 233 -1.42 -11.34 14.70
N ALA A 234 -2.57 -11.02 14.10
CA ALA A 234 -2.83 -11.25 12.70
C ALA A 234 -1.84 -10.49 11.81
N CYS A 235 -1.53 -9.24 12.17
CA CYS A 235 -0.51 -8.46 11.49
C CYS A 235 0.89 -9.10 11.59
N ALA A 236 1.25 -9.64 12.76
CA ALA A 236 2.50 -10.37 12.95
C ALA A 236 2.56 -11.64 12.09
N PHE A 237 1.47 -12.42 12.02
CA PHE A 237 1.38 -13.59 11.14
C PHE A 237 1.54 -13.21 9.66
N GLY A 238 0.84 -12.16 9.21
CA GLY A 238 0.98 -11.63 7.86
C GLY A 238 2.41 -11.18 7.56
N ALA A 239 3.06 -10.51 8.50
CA ALA A 239 4.44 -10.06 8.37
C ALA A 239 5.42 -11.24 8.23
N VAL A 240 5.26 -12.29 9.05
CA VAL A 240 6.07 -13.51 8.95
C VAL A 240 5.86 -14.20 7.60
N ALA A 241 4.61 -14.35 7.16
CA ALA A 241 4.30 -14.95 5.85
C ALA A 241 4.96 -14.17 4.70
N LEU A 242 4.94 -12.84 4.75
CA LEU A 242 5.60 -11.99 3.75
C LEU A 242 7.12 -12.07 3.80
N LEU A 243 7.72 -12.16 4.99
CA LEU A 243 9.16 -12.38 5.14
C LEU A 243 9.58 -13.71 4.51
N LEU A 244 8.84 -14.79 4.78
CA LEU A 244 9.07 -16.09 4.17
C LEU A 244 8.93 -16.03 2.65
N ALA A 245 7.89 -15.38 2.13
CA ALA A 245 7.68 -15.18 0.69
C ALA A 245 8.83 -14.38 0.05
N CYS A 246 9.33 -13.34 0.72
CA CYS A 246 10.49 -12.57 0.28
C CYS A 246 11.76 -13.43 0.21
N LEU A 247 12.00 -14.27 1.23
CA LEU A 247 13.14 -15.17 1.30
C LEU A 247 13.10 -16.23 0.20
N VAL A 248 11.94 -16.84 -0.04
CA VAL A 248 11.74 -17.81 -1.14
C VAL A 248 12.02 -17.15 -2.48
N THR A 249 11.48 -15.96 -2.71
CA THR A 249 11.70 -15.18 -3.94
C THR A 249 13.19 -14.87 -4.16
N GLN A 250 13.89 -14.43 -3.11
CA GLN A 250 15.33 -14.16 -3.16
C GLN A 250 16.14 -15.42 -3.49
N ARG A 251 15.80 -16.57 -2.89
CA ARG A 251 16.47 -17.85 -3.14
C ARG A 251 16.27 -18.32 -4.58
N ARG A 252 15.06 -18.20 -5.13
CA ARG A 252 14.75 -18.53 -6.53
C ARG A 252 15.58 -17.67 -7.50
N GLY A 253 15.65 -16.36 -7.27
CA GLY A 253 16.46 -15.45 -8.09
C GLY A 253 17.95 -15.77 -8.08
N ARG A 254 18.51 -16.16 -6.91
CA ARG A 254 19.92 -16.59 -6.81
C ARG A 254 20.19 -17.88 -7.59
N ARG A 255 19.30 -18.88 -7.48
CA ARG A 255 19.43 -20.16 -8.20
C ARG A 255 19.35 -19.98 -9.71
N ALA A 256 18.48 -19.10 -10.20
CA ALA A 256 18.37 -18.81 -11.62
C ALA A 256 19.67 -18.22 -12.19
N LYS A 257 20.29 -17.27 -11.47
CA LYS A 257 21.59 -16.70 -11.86
C LYS A 257 22.72 -17.72 -11.87
N ALA A 258 22.76 -18.60 -10.87
CA ALA A 258 23.78 -19.64 -10.78
C ALA A 258 23.67 -20.74 -11.86
N ARG A 259 22.53 -20.86 -12.54
CA ARG A 259 22.35 -21.77 -13.70
C ARG A 259 22.74 -21.13 -15.04
N GLN A 260 22.93 -19.82 -15.07
CA GLN A 260 23.27 -19.03 -16.27
C GLN A 260 24.75 -18.64 -16.32
N ALA A 261 25.50 -18.94 -15.25
CA ALA A 261 26.94 -18.77 -15.14
C ALA A 261 27.62 -20.15 -15.26
#